data_AF-A0A448ZZD0-F1
#
_entry.id   AF-A0A448ZZD0-F1
#
_cell.length_a   1.000
_cell.length_b   1.000
_cell.length_c   1.000
_cell.angle_alpha   90.00
_cell.angle_beta   90.00
_cell.angle_gamma   90.00
#
_symmetry.space_group_name_H-M   'P 1'
#
loop_
_entity.id
_entity.type
_entity.pdbx_description
1 polymer ?
#
loop_
_entity_poly.entity_id
_entity_poly.type
_entity_poly.pdbx_seq_one_letter_code
_entity_poly.pdbx_strand_id
1 'polypeptide(L)'
;MKKLNLKSKIIIWVFLLLLALSLLIVCSIIISNSQYIIKLNNYVKLEPTIFVKAKAEIALSIGLIFFSLIIIGMGSYIVYAGIKSWNYRATI
;
A
#
# COMPACT_ATOMS: atom_id res chain seq x y z
N MET A 1 -31.62 -15.98 8.07
CA MET A 1 -30.21 -15.61 7.79
C MET A 1 -30.18 -14.45 6.80
N LYS A 2 -29.61 -13.30 7.19
CA LYS A 2 -29.56 -12.08 6.36
C LYS A 2 -28.71 -12.37 5.11
N LYS A 3 -29.24 -12.17 3.89
CA LYS A 3 -28.47 -12.33 2.65
C LYS A 3 -27.26 -11.39 2.70
N LEU A 4 -26.07 -11.95 2.87
CA LEU A 4 -24.82 -11.22 2.82
C LEU A 4 -24.61 -10.71 1.39
N ASN A 5 -24.62 -9.39 1.20
CA ASN A 5 -24.32 -8.76 -0.09
C ASN A 5 -22.82 -8.85 -0.38
N LEU A 6 -22.38 -10.03 -0.84
CA LEU A 6 -20.98 -10.32 -1.18
C LEU A 6 -20.43 -9.36 -2.24
N LYS A 7 -21.26 -8.94 -3.21
CA LYS A 7 -20.88 -8.00 -4.27
C LYS A 7 -20.36 -6.66 -3.73
N SER A 8 -21.07 -6.07 -2.75
CA SER A 8 -20.68 -4.79 -2.15
C SER A 8 -19.36 -4.91 -1.37
N LYS A 9 -19.14 -6.03 -0.68
CA LYS A 9 -17.88 -6.28 0.04
C LYS A 9 -16.69 -6.44 -0.91
N ILE A 10 -16.87 -7.11 -2.05
CA ILE A 10 -15.81 -7.27 -3.06
C ILE A 10 -15.41 -5.91 -3.62
N ILE A 11 -16.38 -5.04 -3.93
CA ILE A 11 -16.11 -3.68 -4.43
C ILE A 11 -15.27 -2.87 -3.43
N ILE A 12 -15.58 -2.94 -2.13
CA ILE A 12 -14.78 -2.27 -1.10
C ILE A 12 -13.33 -2.78 -1.12
N TRP A 13 -13.12 -4.09 -1.26
CA TRP A 13 -11.78 -4.67 -1.35
C TRP A 13 -11.04 -4.25 -2.61
N VAL A 14 -11.71 -4.09 -3.75
CA VAL A 14 -11.10 -3.56 -4.99
C VAL A 14 -10.60 -2.13 -4.78
N PHE A 15 -11.41 -1.26 -4.16
CA PHE A 15 -10.99 0.11 -3.83
C PHE A 15 -9.81 0.13 -2.85
N LEU A 16 -9.83 -0.73 -1.84
CA LEU A 16 -8.73 -0.85 -0.88
C LEU A 16 -7.43 -1.29 -1.57
N LEU A 17 -7.51 -2.18 -2.55
CA LEU A 17 -6.37 -2.67 -3.33
C LEU A 17 -5.79 -1.56 -4.22
N LEU A 18 -6.64 -0.78 -4.88
CA LEU A 18 -6.22 0.40 -5.65
C LEU A 18 -5.53 1.44 -4.75
N LEU A 19 -6.05 1.66 -3.55
CA LEU A 19 -5.47 2.60 -2.59
C LEU A 19 -4.13 2.10 -2.02
N ALA A 20 -3.98 0.78 -1.81
CA ALA A 20 -2.70 0.20 -1.40
C ALA A 20 -1.62 0.31 -2.50
N LEU A 21 -2.01 0.19 -3.77
CA LEU A 21 -1.12 0.39 -4.92
C LEU A 21 -0.67 1.86 -5.04
N SER A 22 -1.57 2.83 -4.86
CA SER A 22 -1.18 4.24 -4.89
C SER A 22 -0.25 4.61 -3.72
N LEU A 23 -0.51 4.07 -2.52
CA LEU A 23 0.38 4.21 -1.36
C LEU A 23 1.79 3.67 -1.62
N LEU A 24 1.92 2.53 -2.30
CA LEU A 24 3.24 1.98 -2.68
C LEU A 24 4.04 2.97 -3.54
N ILE A 25 3.40 3.59 -4.53
CA ILE A 25 4.03 4.57 -5.42
C ILE A 25 4.49 5.80 -4.62
N VAL A 26 3.61 6.34 -3.77
CA VAL A 26 3.93 7.51 -2.94
C VAL A 26 5.09 7.20 -1.99
N CYS A 27 5.08 6.06 -1.31
CA CYS A 27 6.17 5.66 -0.40
C CYS A 27 7.49 5.47 -1.15
N SER A 28 7.45 4.95 -2.39
CA SER A 28 8.64 4.81 -3.23
C SER A 28 9.27 6.18 -3.57
N ILE A 29 8.44 7.17 -3.91
CA ILE A 29 8.89 8.54 -4.18
C ILE A 29 9.53 9.16 -2.92
N ILE A 30 8.86 9.02 -1.77
CA ILE A 30 9.38 9.54 -0.49
C ILE A 30 10.75 8.93 -0.20
N ILE A 31 10.89 7.61 -0.26
CA ILE A 31 12.17 6.93 0.00
C ILE A 31 13.26 7.43 -0.94
N SER A 32 12.97 7.57 -2.24
CA SER A 32 13.95 8.07 -3.22
C SER A 32 14.42 9.49 -2.85
N ASN A 33 13.50 10.38 -2.49
CA ASN A 33 13.82 11.76 -2.12
C ASN A 33 14.60 11.83 -0.80
N SER A 34 14.16 11.12 0.23
CA SER A 34 14.84 11.10 1.53
C SER A 34 16.23 10.45 1.42
N GLN A 35 16.41 9.44 0.58
CA GLN A 35 17.74 8.88 0.28
C GLN A 35 18.66 9.88 -0.44
N TYR A 36 18.12 10.69 -1.34
CA TYR A 36 18.89 11.76 -1.98
C TYR A 36 19.39 12.78 -0.95
N ILE A 37 18.53 13.21 -0.02
CA ILE A 37 18.91 14.13 1.07
C ILE A 37 20.02 13.52 1.95
N ILE A 38 19.89 12.24 2.31
CA ILE A 38 20.91 11.52 3.10
C ILE A 38 22.24 11.45 2.36
N LYS A 39 22.23 11.21 1.04
CA LYS A 39 23.45 11.22 0.22
C LYS A 39 24.08 12.60 0.16
N LEU A 40 23.27 13.66 0.09
CA LEU A 40 23.75 15.04 0.06
C LEU A 40 24.50 15.42 1.35
N ASN A 41 24.09 14.86 2.49
CA ASN A 41 24.75 15.08 3.78
C ASN A 41 26.24 14.68 3.78
N ASN A 42 26.65 13.78 2.88
CA ASN A 42 28.05 13.38 2.75
C ASN A 42 28.92 14.44 2.06
N TYR A 43 28.31 15.35 1.31
CA TYR A 43 28.99 16.40 0.55
C TYR A 43 28.87 17.77 1.20
N VAL A 44 27.74 18.02 1.89
CA VAL A 44 27.47 19.26 2.61
C VAL A 44 26.95 18.88 3.98
N LYS A 45 27.52 19.42 5.06
CA LYS A 45 27.00 19.20 6.42
C LYS A 45 25.61 19.79 6.51
N LEU A 46 24.59 18.95 6.41
CA LEU A 46 23.21 19.33 6.62
C LEU A 46 22.94 19.45 8.12
N GLU A 47 21.95 20.27 8.46
CA GLU A 47 21.49 20.38 9.83
C GLU A 47 20.99 19.01 10.34
N PRO A 48 21.38 18.58 11.55
CA PRO A 48 21.05 17.25 12.07
C PRO A 48 19.54 17.00 12.13
N THR A 49 18.73 18.05 12.28
CA THR A 49 17.26 17.98 12.24
C THR A 49 16.73 17.46 10.90
N ILE A 50 17.31 17.90 9.78
CA ILE A 50 16.92 17.48 8.42
C ILE A 50 17.32 16.02 8.19
N PHE A 51 18.52 15.64 8.63
CA PHE A 51 19.01 14.27 8.50
C PHE A 51 18.16 13.26 9.28
N VAL A 52 17.77 13.60 10.52
CA VAL A 52 16.90 12.76 11.35
C VAL A 52 15.51 12.64 10.73
N LYS A 53 14.94 13.74 10.22
CA LYS A 53 13.64 13.71 9.51
C LYS A 53 13.67 12.79 8.29
N ALA A 54 14.69 12.90 7.44
CA ALA A 54 14.83 12.04 6.27
C ALA A 54 14.93 10.55 6.64
N LYS A 55 15.65 10.21 7.71
CA LYS A 55 15.70 8.82 8.22
C LYS A 55 14.35 8.34 8.76
N ALA A 56 13.63 9.19 9.49
CA ALA A 56 12.31 8.86 10.01
C ALA A 56 11.28 8.64 8.88
N GLU A 57 11.30 9.48 7.83
CA GLU A 57 10.46 9.32 6.65
C GLU A 57 10.70 8.01 5.92
N ILE A 58 11.97 7.58 5.78
CA ILE A 58 12.31 6.28 5.20
C ILE A 58 11.74 5.15 6.06
N ALA A 59 11.93 5.18 7.37
CA ALA A 59 11.44 4.13 8.27
C ALA A 59 9.91 4.00 8.22
N LEU A 60 9.18 5.11 8.25
CA LEU A 60 7.73 5.14 8.13
C LEU A 60 7.27 4.63 6.75
N SER A 61 7.93 5.06 5.67
CA SER A 61 7.61 4.63 4.31
C SER A 61 7.81 3.13 4.12
N ILE A 62 8.87 2.55 4.69
CA ILE A 62 9.10 1.10 4.68
C ILE A 62 7.96 0.36 5.40
N GLY A 63 7.56 0.85 6.59
CA GLY A 63 6.43 0.28 7.32
C GLY A 63 5.13 0.29 6.51
N LEU A 64 4.84 1.41 5.84
CA LEU A 64 3.67 1.53 4.96
C LEU A 64 3.76 0.63 3.72
N ILE A 65 4.95 0.44 3.14
CA ILE A 65 5.16 -0.50 2.03
C ILE A 65 4.79 -1.93 2.45
N PHE A 66 5.29 -2.39 3.60
CA PHE A 66 4.95 -3.72 4.11
C PHE A 66 3.44 -3.87 4.33
N PHE A 67 2.80 -2.86 4.91
CA PHE A 67 1.36 -2.87 5.12
C PHE A 67 0.58 -2.92 3.80
N SER A 68 0.97 -2.12 2.81
CA SER A 68 0.36 -2.15 1.47
C SER A 68 0.54 -3.50 0.78
N LEU A 69 1.70 -4.14 0.92
CA LEU A 69 1.95 -5.48 0.36
C LEU A 69 1.03 -6.54 0.96
N ILE A 70 0.79 -6.50 2.27
CA ILE A 70 -0.15 -7.40 2.95
C ILE A 70 -1.57 -7.18 2.41
N ILE A 71 -2.01 -5.92 2.27
CA ILE A 71 -3.34 -5.59 1.72
C ILE A 71 -3.47 -6.07 0.28
N ILE A 72 -2.43 -5.92 -0.55
CA ILE A 72 -2.45 -6.39 -1.93
C ILE A 72 -2.55 -7.91 -1.99
N GLY A 73 -1.77 -8.62 -1.17
CA GLY A 73 -1.81 -10.08 -1.10
C GLY A 73 -3.17 -10.62 -0.65
N MET A 74 -3.68 -10.12 0.47
CA MET A 74 -5.00 -10.53 0.99
C MET A 74 -6.14 -10.05 0.09
N GLY A 75 -6.09 -8.80 -0.36
CA GLY A 75 -7.11 -8.18 -1.17
C GLY A 75 -7.26 -8.85 -2.53
N SER A 76 -6.15 -9.18 -3.21
CA SER A 76 -6.18 -9.89 -4.49
C SER A 76 -6.84 -11.28 -4.35
N TYR A 77 -6.52 -12.03 -3.29
CA TYR A 77 -7.15 -13.31 -3.00
C TYR A 77 -8.67 -13.17 -2.76
N ILE A 78 -9.08 -12.20 -1.93
CA ILE A 78 -10.49 -11.97 -1.62
C ILE A 78 -11.27 -11.55 -2.87
N VAL A 79 -10.71 -10.65 -3.68
CA VAL A 79 -11.33 -10.20 -4.94
C VAL A 79 -11.45 -11.38 -5.92
N TYR A 80 -10.41 -12.19 -6.08
CA TYR A 80 -10.44 -13.38 -6.94
C TYR A 80 -11.50 -14.40 -6.48
N ALA A 81 -11.48 -14.78 -5.21
CA ALA A 81 -12.47 -15.71 -4.65
C ALA A 81 -13.90 -15.16 -4.78
N GLY A 82 -14.07 -13.85 -4.56
CA GLY A 82 -15.32 -13.15 -4.75
C GLY A 82 -15.86 -13.22 -6.18
N ILE A 83 -15.02 -12.90 -7.17
CA ILE A 83 -15.39 -12.98 -8.60
C ILE A 83 -15.74 -14.42 -8.98
N LYS A 84 -14.92 -15.40 -8.55
CA LYS A 84 -15.18 -16.82 -8.80
C LYS A 84 -16.53 -17.27 -8.23
N SER A 85 -16.88 -16.82 -7.02
CA SER A 85 -18.17 -17.13 -6.38
C SER A 85 -19.38 -16.55 -7.12
N TRP A 86 -19.21 -15.43 -7.83
CA TRP A 86 -20.27 -14.85 -8.65
C TRP A 86 -20.60 -15.77 -9.83
N ASN A 87 -19.56 -16.29 -10.51
CA ASN A 87 -19.76 -17.14 -11.68
C ASN A 87 -20.53 -18.42 -11.35
N TYR A 88 -20.22 -19.11 -10.23
CA TYR A 88 -20.96 -20.32 -9.82
C TYR A 88 -22.45 -20.07 -9.53
N ARG A 89 -22.82 -18.86 -9.08
CA ARG A 89 -24.22 -18.47 -8.84
C ARG A 89 -24.97 -18.08 -10.11
N ALA A 90 -24.27 -17.84 -11.21
CA ALA A 90 -24.85 -17.51 -12.50
C ALA A 90 -25.06 -18.74 -13.39
N THR A 91 -24.48 -19.90 -13.01
CA THR A 91 -24.56 -21.16 -13.78
C THR A 91 -25.57 -22.17 -13.20
N ILE A 92 -26.28 -21.81 -12.12
CA ILE A 92 -27.42 -22.56 -11.54
C ILE A 92 -28.65 -21.67 -11.70
#